data_AF-A8NXI8-F1
#
_entry.id   AF-A8NXI8-F1
#
_cell.length_a   1.000
_cell.length_b   1.000
_cell.length_c   1.000
_cell.angle_alpha   90.00
_cell.angle_beta   90.00
_cell.angle_gamma   90.00
#
_symmetry.space_group_name_H-M   'P 1'
#
loop_
_entity.id
_entity.type
_entity.pdbx_description
1 polymer ?
#
loop_
_entity_poly.entity_id
_entity_poly.type
_entity_poly.pdbx_seq_one_letter_code
_entity_poly.pdbx_strand_id
1 'polypeptide(L)'
;MAEEQSLSSFTSHTISDLSHYLEGAPEPLDFPPLEKLSQIPPTDYAAFVLDTLTLMNQSQPSGRIDQEKLRRCIQLASSFLLTDHGMNPDTGTQTWGIGLSRLVDVIVALHKRNELEPATLFAANKACKDCWVTSASFRGLEECRSRVRENGTKLRNLMDPNGKTYKGWCCPHPRRLPFLTFPLGHAVS
;
A
#
# COMPACT_ATOMS: atom_id res chain seq x y z
N MET A 1 20.05 -11.49 -56.64
CA MET A 1 18.73 -11.98 -57.08
C MET A 1 18.09 -12.58 -55.84
N ALA A 2 17.43 -11.76 -55.01
CA ALA A 2 16.02 -11.35 -55.12
C ALA A 2 15.11 -12.58 -54.92
N GLU A 3 14.14 -12.63 -54.00
CA GLU A 3 13.45 -11.57 -53.25
C GLU A 3 12.72 -12.23 -52.07
N GLU A 4 12.73 -11.57 -50.90
CA GLU A 4 11.84 -11.86 -49.79
C GLU A 4 10.41 -11.42 -50.15
N GLN A 5 9.41 -12.26 -49.90
CA GLN A 5 8.02 -11.82 -49.89
C GLN A 5 7.28 -12.29 -48.63
N SER A 6 6.57 -11.32 -48.07
CA SER A 6 5.28 -11.46 -47.38
C SER A 6 5.29 -11.54 -45.85
N LEU A 7 5.52 -10.39 -45.20
CA LEU A 7 4.86 -10.02 -43.93
C LEU A 7 4.68 -8.48 -43.87
N SER A 8 3.84 -7.91 -44.74
CA SER A 8 3.43 -6.51 -44.60
C SER A 8 2.01 -6.28 -45.11
N SER A 9 1.02 -6.82 -44.40
CA SER A 9 -0.36 -6.44 -44.66
C SER A 9 -1.21 -6.62 -43.41
N PHE A 10 -1.04 -5.77 -42.39
CA PHE A 10 -2.13 -5.54 -41.44
C PHE A 10 -1.99 -4.25 -40.59
N THR A 11 -1.66 -3.10 -41.18
CA THR A 11 -1.86 -1.81 -40.49
C THR A 11 -2.14 -0.69 -41.48
N SER A 12 -3.38 -0.56 -41.95
CA SER A 12 -3.81 0.64 -42.66
C SER A 12 -5.32 0.78 -42.68
N HIS A 13 -5.94 0.77 -41.50
CA HIS A 13 -7.25 1.41 -41.36
C HIS A 13 -7.32 2.20 -40.05
N THR A 14 -7.61 3.50 -40.27
CA THR A 14 -8.21 4.49 -39.35
C THR A 14 -7.38 4.98 -38.16
N ILE A 15 -6.41 5.85 -38.44
CA ILE A 15 -5.92 6.92 -37.53
C ILE A 15 -6.56 8.28 -37.90
N SER A 16 -7.54 8.31 -38.79
CA SER A 16 -8.16 9.57 -39.28
C SER A 16 -9.40 10.03 -38.50
N ASP A 17 -9.81 9.34 -37.44
CA ASP A 17 -11.09 9.59 -36.75
C ASP A 17 -10.94 9.98 -35.26
N LEU A 18 -9.78 10.56 -34.91
CA LEU A 18 -9.51 11.11 -33.57
C LEU A 18 -9.37 12.63 -33.55
N SER A 19 -9.41 13.30 -34.71
CA SER A 19 -9.33 14.76 -34.79
C SER A 19 -10.50 15.45 -34.10
N HIS A 20 -11.69 14.83 -34.12
CA HIS A 20 -12.90 15.41 -33.53
C HIS A 20 -12.93 15.38 -31.99
N TYR A 21 -12.00 14.64 -31.35
CA TYR A 21 -11.85 14.59 -29.88
C TYR A 21 -10.89 15.64 -29.31
N LEU A 22 -10.13 16.34 -30.15
CA LEU A 22 -9.16 17.35 -29.71
C LEU A 22 -9.72 18.79 -29.73
N GLU A 23 -10.91 18.98 -30.32
CA GLU A 23 -11.52 20.30 -30.55
C GLU A 23 -12.34 20.82 -29.36
N GLY A 24 -11.86 20.52 -28.15
CA GLY A 24 -12.45 20.95 -26.88
C GLY A 24 -11.55 20.67 -25.69
N ALA A 25 -10.26 20.39 -25.91
CA ALA A 25 -9.32 20.21 -24.83
C ALA A 25 -9.22 21.55 -24.06
N PRO A 26 -9.51 21.58 -22.75
CA PRO A 26 -9.25 22.76 -21.94
C PRO A 26 -7.78 23.17 -22.09
N GLU A 27 -7.54 24.48 -22.05
CA GLU A 27 -6.23 25.16 -22.06
C GLU A 27 -5.06 24.26 -21.61
N PRO A 28 -3.87 24.37 -22.24
CA PRO A 28 -2.69 23.61 -21.84
C PRO A 28 -2.55 23.67 -20.32
N LEU A 29 -2.64 22.52 -19.67
CA LEU A 29 -2.48 22.44 -18.22
C LEU A 29 -1.15 23.12 -17.90
N ASP A 30 -1.22 24.26 -17.20
CA ASP A 30 -0.05 25.03 -16.78
C ASP A 30 0.67 24.22 -15.71
N PHE A 31 1.42 23.21 -16.16
CA PHE A 31 2.20 22.37 -15.29
C PHE A 31 3.24 23.28 -14.64
N PRO A 32 3.32 23.29 -13.30
CA PRO A 32 4.31 24.10 -12.62
C PRO A 32 5.69 23.77 -13.18
N PRO A 33 6.58 24.77 -13.38
CA PRO A 33 7.93 24.54 -13.86
C PRO A 33 8.60 23.40 -13.08
N LEU A 34 9.17 22.43 -13.78
CA LEU A 34 9.77 21.22 -13.19
C LEU A 34 10.85 21.54 -12.13
N GLU A 35 11.42 22.74 -12.20
CA GLU A 35 12.35 23.31 -11.21
C GLU A 35 11.76 23.46 -9.80
N LYS A 36 10.42 23.50 -9.65
CA LYS A 36 9.76 23.51 -8.34
C LYS A 36 9.64 22.11 -7.72
N LEU A 37 9.77 21.04 -8.51
CA LEU A 37 9.66 19.66 -7.99
C LEU A 37 10.90 19.24 -7.19
N SER A 38 12.06 19.85 -7.45
CA SER A 38 13.30 19.59 -6.70
C SER A 38 13.29 20.16 -5.28
N GLN A 39 12.27 20.94 -4.91
CA GLN A 39 12.12 21.50 -3.56
C GLN A 39 11.18 20.69 -2.66
N ILE A 40 10.56 19.62 -3.18
CA ILE A 40 9.67 18.78 -2.38
C ILE A 40 10.55 17.93 -1.46
N PRO A 41 10.43 18.08 -0.12
CA PRO A 41 11.21 17.26 0.80
C PRO A 41 10.87 15.78 0.60
N PRO A 42 11.85 14.87 0.78
CA PRO A 42 11.58 13.44 0.72
C PRO A 42 10.51 13.04 1.73
N THR A 43 9.66 12.10 1.33
CA THR A 43 8.60 11.59 2.21
C THR A 43 9.21 10.72 3.32
N ASP A 44 8.64 10.81 4.52
CA ASP A 44 8.96 9.94 5.66
C ASP A 44 7.66 9.40 6.28
N TYR A 45 7.35 8.14 5.97
CA TYR A 45 6.16 7.50 6.51
C TYR A 45 6.21 7.31 8.03
N ALA A 46 7.39 7.09 8.63
CA ALA A 46 7.49 6.93 10.08
C ALA A 46 7.13 8.23 10.79
N ALA A 47 7.67 9.35 10.33
CA ALA A 47 7.34 10.68 10.86
C ALA A 47 5.83 10.96 10.73
N PHE A 48 5.27 10.74 9.53
CA PHE A 48 3.84 10.92 9.28
C PHE A 48 2.96 10.08 10.23
N VAL A 49 3.32 8.81 10.46
CA VAL A 49 2.61 7.91 11.38
C VAL A 49 2.68 8.43 12.80
N LEU A 50 3.87 8.83 13.28
CA LEU A 50 4.07 9.31 14.65
C LEU A 50 3.30 10.61 14.91
N ASP A 51 3.32 11.55 13.97
CA ASP A 51 2.56 12.79 14.07
C ASP A 51 1.06 12.51 14.12
N THR A 52 0.59 11.63 13.23
CA THR A 52 -0.81 11.22 13.19
C THR A 52 -1.26 10.56 14.50
N LEU A 53 -0.47 9.65 15.07
CA LEU A 53 -0.76 9.01 16.35
C LEU A 53 -0.75 10.00 17.52
N THR A 54 0.19 10.96 17.50
CA THR A 54 0.28 12.02 18.51
C THR A 54 -0.97 12.91 18.50
N LEU A 55 -1.40 13.31 17.30
CA LEU A 55 -2.62 14.11 17.11
C LEU A 55 -3.88 13.35 17.56
N MET A 56 -3.98 12.05 17.27
CA MET A 56 -5.10 11.22 17.75
C MET A 56 -5.16 11.18 19.28
N ASN A 57 -4.02 11.01 19.93
CA ASN A 57 -3.94 10.93 21.38
C ASN A 57 -4.31 12.25 22.06
N GLN A 58 -3.89 13.39 21.49
CA GLN A 58 -4.22 14.72 22.01
C GLN A 58 -5.69 15.11 21.79
N SER A 59 -6.30 14.64 20.70
CA SER A 59 -7.68 15.01 20.33
C SER A 59 -8.75 14.31 21.17
N GLN A 60 -8.41 13.25 21.91
CA GLN A 60 -9.37 12.41 22.61
C GLN A 60 -9.17 12.51 24.14
N PRO A 61 -10.08 13.18 24.88
CA PRO A 61 -9.95 13.33 26.33
C PRO A 61 -10.03 11.98 27.08
N SER A 62 -10.55 10.94 26.43
CA SER A 62 -10.65 9.58 26.98
C SER A 62 -9.37 8.74 26.81
N GLY A 63 -8.34 9.25 26.11
CA GLY A 63 -7.13 8.49 25.78
C GLY A 63 -7.37 7.33 24.81
N ARG A 64 -8.56 7.26 24.18
CA ARG A 64 -8.89 6.24 23.18
C ARG A 64 -8.36 6.63 21.82
N ILE A 65 -7.78 5.68 21.11
CA ILE A 65 -7.26 5.91 19.76
C ILE A 65 -8.42 5.94 18.77
N ASP A 66 -8.46 6.99 17.93
CA ASP A 66 -9.38 7.08 16.80
C ASP A 66 -9.01 6.03 15.73
N GLN A 67 -9.72 4.91 15.75
CA GLN A 67 -9.46 3.79 14.85
C GLN A 67 -9.83 4.08 13.40
N GLU A 68 -10.65 5.09 13.11
CA GLU A 68 -10.96 5.46 11.73
C GLU A 68 -9.77 6.16 11.08
N LYS A 69 -9.17 7.12 11.76
CA LYS A 69 -7.94 7.75 11.30
C LYS A 69 -6.80 6.71 11.21
N LEU A 70 -6.75 5.75 12.15
CA LEU A 70 -5.74 4.68 12.14
C LEU A 70 -5.88 3.82 10.87
N ARG A 71 -7.12 3.43 10.51
CA ARG A 71 -7.41 2.70 9.27
C ARG A 71 -6.94 3.46 8.03
N ARG A 72 -7.21 4.77 7.96
CA ARG A 72 -6.75 5.61 6.83
C ARG A 72 -5.23 5.63 6.74
N CYS A 73 -4.54 5.82 7.87
CA CYS A 73 -3.08 5.83 7.92
C CYS A 73 -2.46 4.49 7.44
N ILE A 74 -3.06 3.37 7.84
CA ILE A 74 -2.66 2.03 7.41
C ILE A 74 -2.91 1.81 5.92
N GLN A 75 -4.04 2.27 5.38
CA GLN A 75 -4.38 2.12 3.96
C GLN A 75 -3.41 2.87 3.04
N LEU A 76 -2.75 3.92 3.55
CA LEU A 76 -1.75 4.67 2.80
C LEU A 76 -0.40 3.95 2.70
N ALA A 77 -0.15 2.90 3.51
CA ALA A 77 1.15 2.24 3.60
C ALA A 77 1.72 1.78 2.25
N SER A 78 0.89 1.25 1.35
CA SER A 78 1.36 0.79 0.03
C SER A 78 1.76 1.93 -0.90
N SER A 79 1.12 3.09 -0.77
CA SER A 79 1.47 4.29 -1.54
C SER A 79 2.77 4.89 -1.03
N PHE A 80 2.90 4.99 0.31
CA PHE A 80 4.13 5.47 0.95
C PHE A 80 5.32 4.55 0.68
N LEU A 81 5.11 3.25 0.52
CA LEU A 81 6.18 2.33 0.11
C LEU A 81 6.83 2.75 -1.21
N LEU A 82 6.03 3.12 -2.22
CA LEU A 82 6.54 3.53 -3.52
C LEU A 82 7.18 4.91 -3.47
N THR A 83 6.56 5.86 -2.77
CA THR A 83 7.08 7.23 -2.68
C THR A 83 8.36 7.28 -1.86
N ASP A 84 8.42 6.61 -0.71
CA ASP A 84 9.61 6.61 0.14
C ASP A 84 10.78 5.91 -0.57
N HIS A 85 10.52 4.82 -1.29
CA HIS A 85 11.53 4.16 -2.12
C HIS A 85 12.02 5.05 -3.28
N GLY A 86 11.12 5.75 -3.96
CA GLY A 86 11.47 6.59 -5.11
C GLY A 86 12.13 7.92 -4.75
N MET A 87 11.72 8.54 -3.64
CA MET A 87 12.21 9.87 -3.23
C MET A 87 13.43 9.80 -2.30
N ASN A 88 13.61 8.69 -1.57
CA ASN A 88 14.70 8.48 -0.63
C ASN A 88 15.16 7.02 -0.65
N PRO A 89 15.93 6.61 -1.67
CA PRO A 89 16.31 5.21 -1.83
C PRO A 89 17.20 4.69 -0.69
N ASP A 90 17.95 5.57 -0.02
CA ASP A 90 18.90 5.19 1.03
C ASP A 90 18.21 4.82 2.35
N THR A 91 17.18 5.57 2.74
CA THR A 91 16.54 5.42 4.06
C THR A 91 15.02 5.30 4.03
N GLY A 92 14.38 5.58 2.90
CA GLY A 92 12.92 5.61 2.77
C GLY A 92 12.26 4.26 3.00
N THR A 93 12.84 3.17 2.50
CA THR A 93 12.31 1.81 2.76
C THR A 93 12.42 1.43 4.24
N GLN A 94 13.46 1.91 4.93
CA GLN A 94 13.67 1.69 6.36
C GLN A 94 12.65 2.47 7.19
N THR A 95 12.46 3.76 6.93
CA THR A 95 11.47 4.61 7.62
C THR A 95 10.06 4.08 7.37
N TRP A 96 9.73 3.73 6.13
CA TRP A 96 8.48 3.04 5.80
C TRP A 96 8.25 1.78 6.65
N GLY A 97 9.26 0.91 6.73
CA GLY A 97 9.18 -0.32 7.49
C GLY A 97 8.97 -0.08 9.00
N ILE A 98 9.57 0.98 9.54
CA ILE A 98 9.35 1.41 10.93
C ILE A 98 7.91 1.89 11.10
N GLY A 99 7.41 2.76 10.22
CA GLY A 99 6.05 3.29 10.26
C GLY A 99 5.00 2.18 10.24
N LEU A 100 5.11 1.23 9.30
CA LEU A 100 4.20 0.07 9.23
C LEU A 100 4.24 -0.77 10.51
N SER A 101 5.44 -1.05 11.04
CA SER A 101 5.60 -1.85 12.25
C SER A 101 4.96 -1.18 13.47
N ARG A 102 5.10 0.15 13.59
CA ARG A 102 4.45 0.92 14.67
C ARG A 102 2.93 0.85 14.59
N LEU A 103 2.35 0.97 13.41
CA LEU A 103 0.90 0.83 13.22
C LEU A 103 0.40 -0.55 13.65
N VAL A 104 1.13 -1.61 13.28
CA VAL A 104 0.78 -2.98 13.67
C VAL A 104 0.94 -3.18 15.18
N ASP A 105 1.99 -2.64 15.79
CA ASP A 105 2.18 -2.71 17.24
C ASP A 105 1.06 -1.98 18.00
N VAL A 106 0.54 -0.85 17.48
CA VAL A 106 -0.65 -0.18 18.02
C VAL A 106 -1.89 -1.07 17.92
N ILE A 107 -2.10 -1.75 16.79
CA ILE A 107 -3.20 -2.71 16.62
C ILE A 107 -3.11 -3.85 17.64
N VAL A 108 -1.91 -4.42 17.81
CA VAL A 108 -1.66 -5.47 18.81
C VAL A 108 -1.94 -4.95 20.23
N ALA A 109 -1.56 -3.71 20.53
CA ALA A 109 -1.86 -3.08 21.82
C ALA A 109 -3.36 -2.88 22.04
N LEU A 110 -4.11 -2.42 21.02
CA LEU A 110 -5.57 -2.31 21.07
C LEU A 110 -6.24 -3.67 21.27
N HIS A 111 -5.71 -4.74 20.65
CA HIS A 111 -6.20 -6.10 20.86
C HIS A 111 -6.04 -6.53 22.32
N LYS A 112 -4.84 -6.35 22.89
CA LYS A 112 -4.57 -6.68 24.30
C LYS A 112 -5.47 -5.93 25.28
N ARG A 113 -5.91 -4.72 24.94
CA ARG A 113 -6.86 -3.90 25.71
C ARG A 113 -8.33 -4.26 25.46
N ASN A 114 -8.62 -5.20 24.57
CA ASN A 114 -9.97 -5.52 24.09
C ASN A 114 -10.71 -4.34 23.42
N GLU A 115 -9.98 -3.35 22.93
CA GLU A 115 -10.54 -2.16 22.26
C GLU A 115 -10.46 -2.23 20.74
N LEU A 116 -9.75 -3.22 20.18
CA LEU A 116 -9.57 -3.36 18.74
C LEU A 116 -10.88 -3.67 18.02
N GLU A 117 -11.25 -2.80 17.09
CA GLU A 117 -12.37 -3.01 16.17
C GLU A 117 -11.99 -4.02 15.08
N PRO A 118 -12.89 -4.97 14.72
CA PRO A 118 -12.64 -5.91 13.63
C PRO A 118 -12.30 -5.23 12.30
N ALA A 119 -12.96 -4.12 11.99
CA ALA A 119 -12.71 -3.33 10.78
C ALA A 119 -11.25 -2.85 10.67
N THR A 120 -10.63 -2.48 11.80
CA THR A 120 -9.22 -2.06 11.84
C THR A 120 -8.28 -3.21 11.54
N LEU A 121 -8.52 -4.38 12.13
CA LEU A 121 -7.72 -5.58 11.87
C LEU A 121 -7.80 -6.01 10.40
N PHE A 122 -9.00 -5.94 9.80
CA PHE A 122 -9.18 -6.29 8.40
C PHE A 122 -8.56 -5.28 7.44
N ALA A 123 -8.65 -3.98 7.75
CA ALA A 123 -7.94 -2.94 7.01
C ALA A 123 -6.42 -3.17 7.04
N ALA A 124 -5.87 -3.54 8.20
CA ALA A 124 -4.44 -3.86 8.36
C ALA A 124 -4.02 -5.10 7.57
N ASN A 125 -4.80 -6.17 7.62
CA ASN A 125 -4.55 -7.36 6.81
C ASN A 125 -4.60 -7.06 5.32
N LYS A 126 -5.57 -6.26 4.87
CA LYS A 126 -5.66 -5.82 3.48
C LYS A 126 -4.42 -4.99 3.09
N ALA A 127 -4.07 -3.98 3.88
CA ALA A 127 -2.92 -3.14 3.61
C ALA A 127 -1.60 -3.94 3.56
N CYS A 128 -1.41 -4.94 4.43
CA CYS A 128 -0.26 -5.83 4.35
C CYS A 128 -0.23 -6.64 3.04
N LYS A 129 -1.39 -7.12 2.56
CA LYS A 129 -1.47 -7.79 1.25
C LYS A 129 -1.15 -6.84 0.10
N ASP A 130 -1.69 -5.64 0.14
CA ASP A 130 -1.41 -4.61 -0.87
C ASP A 130 0.10 -4.28 -0.88
N CYS A 131 0.71 -4.07 0.30
CA CYS A 131 2.16 -3.85 0.42
C CYS A 131 2.99 -5.05 -0.07
N TRP A 132 2.53 -6.29 0.16
CA TRP A 132 3.18 -7.49 -0.36
C TRP A 132 3.18 -7.51 -1.89
N VAL A 133 2.02 -7.25 -2.51
CA VAL A 133 1.90 -7.18 -3.97
C VAL A 133 2.76 -6.06 -4.54
N THR A 134 2.71 -4.88 -3.93
CA THR A 134 3.52 -3.72 -4.34
C THR A 134 5.01 -4.06 -4.26
N SER A 135 5.51 -4.53 -3.11
CA SER A 135 6.93 -4.88 -2.97
C SER A 135 7.38 -6.04 -3.85
N ALA A 136 6.48 -6.94 -4.25
CA ALA A 136 6.80 -8.00 -5.21
C ALA A 136 6.87 -7.50 -6.67
N SER A 137 6.23 -6.38 -6.98
CA SER A 137 6.14 -5.83 -8.34
C SER A 137 7.32 -4.92 -8.72
N PHE A 138 8.10 -4.45 -7.75
CA PHE A 138 9.23 -3.54 -7.95
C PHE A 138 10.54 -4.17 -7.43
N ARG A 139 11.64 -3.91 -8.13
CA ARG A 139 12.99 -4.38 -7.75
C ARG A 139 13.53 -3.55 -6.59
N GLY A 140 14.38 -4.13 -5.74
CA GLY A 140 15.01 -3.39 -4.64
C GLY A 140 14.12 -3.24 -3.39
N LEU A 141 12.98 -3.93 -3.35
CA LEU A 141 12.04 -3.94 -2.21
C LEU A 141 12.01 -5.29 -1.47
N GLU A 142 13.08 -6.09 -1.57
CA GLU A 142 13.16 -7.41 -0.98
C GLU A 142 13.08 -7.36 0.55
N GLU A 143 13.72 -6.37 1.19
CA GLU A 143 13.66 -6.18 2.64
C GLU A 143 12.24 -5.83 3.10
N CYS A 144 11.52 -5.00 2.32
CA CYS A 144 10.14 -4.65 2.61
C CYS A 144 9.24 -5.88 2.68
N ARG A 145 9.48 -6.90 1.84
CA ARG A 145 8.74 -8.17 1.89
C ARG A 145 8.92 -8.90 3.22
N SER A 146 10.14 -8.94 3.75
CA SER A 146 10.42 -9.54 5.06
C SER A 146 9.62 -8.84 6.16
N ARG A 147 9.64 -7.50 6.17
CA ARG A 147 8.88 -6.70 7.14
C ARG A 147 7.36 -6.88 7.02
N VAL A 148 6.83 -6.98 5.79
CA VAL A 148 5.40 -7.25 5.55
C VAL A 148 5.02 -8.63 6.05
N ARG A 149 5.86 -9.65 5.83
CA ARG A 149 5.62 -11.02 6.29
C ARG A 149 5.61 -11.12 7.81
N GLU A 150 6.55 -10.47 8.48
CA GLU A 150 6.62 -10.40 9.95
C GLU A 150 5.35 -9.75 10.53
N ASN A 151 4.98 -8.57 9.99
CA ASN A 151 3.78 -7.86 10.40
C ASN A 151 2.49 -8.64 10.08
N GLY A 152 2.40 -9.27 8.91
CA GLY A 152 1.28 -10.15 8.55
C GLY A 152 1.17 -11.35 9.48
N THR A 153 2.29 -11.89 9.96
CA THR A 153 2.29 -12.97 10.96
C THR A 153 1.79 -12.48 12.32
N LYS A 154 2.22 -11.29 12.77
CA LYS A 154 1.67 -10.66 13.99
C LYS A 154 0.15 -10.51 13.91
N LEU A 155 -0.36 -9.98 12.79
CA LEU A 155 -1.80 -9.79 12.58
C LEU A 155 -2.56 -11.11 12.50
N ARG A 156 -2.01 -12.13 11.83
CA ARG A 156 -2.60 -13.48 11.77
C ARG A 156 -2.75 -14.10 13.15
N ASN A 157 -1.77 -13.89 14.04
CA ASN A 157 -1.83 -14.38 15.41
C ASN A 157 -2.92 -13.72 16.27
N LEU A 158 -3.51 -12.60 15.82
CA LEU A 158 -4.66 -11.98 16.47
C LEU A 158 -6.00 -12.58 16.02
N MET A 159 -6.02 -13.30 14.89
CA MET A 159 -7.23 -13.88 14.31
C MET A 159 -7.61 -15.19 15.01
N ASP A 160 -8.87 -15.60 14.82
CA ASP A 160 -9.35 -16.89 15.29
C ASP A 160 -8.60 -18.03 14.56
N PRO A 161 -8.57 -19.27 15.08
CA PRO A 161 -7.79 -20.38 14.50
C PRO A 161 -8.09 -20.70 13.02
N ASN A 162 -9.25 -20.27 12.52
CA ASN A 162 -9.62 -20.40 11.11
C ASN A 162 -8.89 -19.41 10.17
N GLY A 163 -8.19 -18.41 10.72
CA GLY A 163 -7.49 -17.36 9.98
C GLY A 163 -8.39 -16.45 9.14
N LYS A 164 -9.71 -16.47 9.37
CA LYS A 164 -10.73 -15.77 8.58
C LYS A 164 -11.63 -14.87 9.42
N THR A 165 -11.81 -15.19 10.69
CA THR A 165 -12.64 -14.43 11.62
C THR A 165 -11.80 -13.83 12.74
N TYR A 166 -12.35 -12.80 13.37
CA TYR A 166 -11.80 -12.20 14.56
C TYR A 166 -12.93 -12.02 15.57
N LYS A 167 -12.86 -12.72 16.71
CA LYS A 167 -13.95 -12.74 17.71
C LYS A 167 -15.30 -13.12 17.08
N GLY A 168 -15.31 -14.05 16.13
CA GLY A 168 -16.50 -14.46 15.39
C GLY A 168 -16.98 -13.49 14.29
N TRP A 169 -16.39 -12.29 14.17
CA TRP A 169 -16.67 -11.39 13.06
C TRP A 169 -15.92 -11.86 11.82
N CYS A 170 -16.64 -12.11 10.73
CA CYS A 170 -16.05 -12.41 9.44
C CYS A 170 -15.59 -11.12 8.76
N CYS A 171 -14.47 -11.17 8.02
CA CYS A 171 -14.08 -10.07 7.15
C CYS A 171 -15.26 -9.71 6.23
N PRO A 172 -15.77 -8.47 6.25
CA PRO A 172 -16.71 -8.04 5.22
C PRO A 172 -15.96 -8.11 3.89
N HIS A 173 -16.32 -9.09 3.05
CA HIS A 173 -15.72 -9.25 1.73
C HIS A 173 -16.02 -7.98 0.91
N PRO A 174 -15.02 -7.25 0.39
CA PRO A 174 -15.22 -6.56 -0.87
C PRO A 174 -15.46 -7.67 -1.90
N ARG A 175 -16.55 -7.57 -2.65
CA ARG A 175 -17.04 -8.62 -3.56
C ARG A 175 -15.90 -9.31 -4.34
N ARG A 176 -15.78 -10.63 -4.16
CA ARG A 176 -15.03 -11.62 -4.96
C ARG A 176 -13.69 -11.16 -5.56
N LEU A 177 -12.58 -11.49 -4.91
CA LEU A 177 -11.37 -11.93 -5.61
C LEU A 177 -10.92 -13.30 -5.05
N PRO A 178 -10.71 -14.31 -5.89
CA PRO A 178 -10.22 -15.61 -5.45
C PRO A 178 -8.74 -15.51 -5.05
N PHE A 179 -8.41 -16.26 -3.99
CA PHE A 179 -7.11 -16.86 -3.69
C PHE A 179 -5.87 -15.97 -3.74
N LEU A 180 -5.21 -15.79 -2.58
CA LEU A 180 -3.80 -16.16 -2.43
C LEU A 180 -3.53 -16.51 -0.95
N THR A 181 -3.38 -17.80 -0.68
CA THR A 181 -2.60 -18.31 0.45
C THR A 181 -1.15 -17.86 0.27
N PHE A 182 -0.57 -17.20 1.28
CA PHE A 182 0.87 -16.94 1.29
C PHE A 182 1.61 -18.29 1.20
N PRO A 183 2.51 -18.51 0.23
CA PRO A 183 3.35 -19.69 0.26
C PRO A 183 4.29 -19.58 1.47
N LEU A 184 4.14 -20.50 2.43
CA LEU A 184 5.20 -20.81 3.38
C LEU A 184 6.37 -21.36 2.55
N GLY A 185 7.38 -20.53 2.32
CA GLY A 185 8.67 -21.03 1.86
C GLY A 185 9.25 -21.91 2.95
N HIS A 186 9.27 -23.23 2.72
CA HIS A 186 10.11 -24.14 3.45
C HIS A 186 11.56 -23.69 3.29
N ALA A 187 12.20 -23.32 4.41
CA ALA A 187 13.64 -23.26 4.49
C ALA A 187 14.15 -24.69 4.29
N VAL A 188 14.89 -24.92 3.21
CA VAL A 188 15.71 -26.12 3.04
C VAL A 188 17.12 -25.74 3.51
N SER A 189 17.61 -26.50 4.48
CA SER A 189 18.96 -26.45 5.04
C SER A 189 20.04 -26.76 4.02
#